data_AF-A0A958GB80-F1
#
_entry.id   AF-A0A958GB80-F1
#
_cell.length_a   1.000
_cell.length_b   1.000
_cell.length_c   1.000
_cell.angle_alpha   90.00
_cell.angle_beta   90.00
_cell.angle_gamma   90.00
#
_symmetry.space_group_name_H-M   'P 1'
#
loop_
_entity.id
_entity.type
_entity.pdbx_description
1 polymer ?
#
loop_
_entity_poly.entity_id
_entity_poly.type
_entity_poly.pdbx_seq_one_letter_code
_entity_poly.pdbx_strand_id
1 'polypeptide(L)'
;HGYLVDIVDVEKALEGLVAYFKDRTLNELPEFAGLNPSVEHFTRICCRRLLEQIDVAGLEALTVKIWENEIAWAAYRERIKDEGY
;
A
#
# COMPACT_ATOMS: atom_id res chain seq x y z
N HIS A 1 7.78 -24.06 6.88
CA HIS A 1 6.53 -23.47 6.34
C HIS A 1 6.89 -22.75 5.04
N GLY A 2 6.18 -23.03 3.94
CA GLY A 2 6.55 -22.64 2.57
C GLY A 2 5.75 -21.45 2.02
N TYR A 3 5.41 -20.49 2.88
CA TYR A 3 4.71 -19.26 2.50
C TYR A 3 5.71 -18.10 2.44
N LEU A 4 5.49 -17.20 1.49
CA LEU A 4 6.34 -16.03 1.27
C LEU A 4 6.10 -14.93 2.33
N VAL A 5 4.84 -14.77 2.75
CA VAL A 5 4.38 -13.87 3.82
C VAL A 5 3.14 -14.49 4.46
N ASP A 6 2.87 -14.20 5.73
CA ASP A 6 1.62 -14.62 6.38
C ASP A 6 0.43 -13.86 5.77
N ILE A 7 -0.51 -14.58 5.17
CA ILE A 7 -1.69 -13.98 4.53
C ILE A 7 -2.60 -13.29 5.55
N VAL A 8 -2.67 -13.78 6.79
CA VAL A 8 -3.51 -13.19 7.85
C VAL A 8 -2.98 -11.81 8.23
N ASP A 9 -1.65 -11.65 8.28
CA ASP A 9 -1.02 -10.36 8.55
C ASP A 9 -1.25 -9.37 7.40
N VAL A 10 -1.18 -9.85 6.14
CA VAL A 10 -1.48 -9.03 4.96
C VAL A 10 -2.95 -8.57 4.96
N GLU A 11 -3.89 -9.48 5.24
CA GLU A 11 -5.32 -9.15 5.31
C GLU A 11 -5.59 -8.10 6.39
N LYS A 12 -5.03 -8.30 7.60
CA LYS A 12 -5.17 -7.36 8.72
C LYS A 12 -4.59 -5.97 8.41
N ALA A 13 -3.42 -5.92 7.77
CA ALA A 13 -2.80 -4.66 7.36
C ALA A 13 -3.66 -3.94 6.31
N LEU A 14 -4.20 -4.68 5.34
CA LEU A 14 -5.09 -4.13 4.31
C LEU A 14 -6.40 -3.61 4.90
N GLU A 15 -7.03 -4.34 5.81
CA GLU A 15 -8.25 -3.91 6.51
C GLU A 15 -8.01 -2.63 7.31
N GLY A 16 -6.90 -2.55 8.05
CA GLY A 16 -6.50 -1.35 8.78
C GLY A 16 -6.29 -0.14 7.87
N LEU A 17 -5.63 -0.36 6.72
CA LEU A 17 -5.41 0.67 5.71
C LEU A 17 -6.74 1.18 5.13
N VAL A 18 -7.63 0.27 4.72
CA VAL A 18 -8.95 0.62 4.17
C VAL A 18 -9.76 1.38 5.22
N ALA A 19 -9.79 0.92 6.46
CA ALA A 19 -10.52 1.57 7.54
C ALA A 19 -10.02 3.00 7.82
N TYR A 20 -8.71 3.25 7.69
CA TYR A 20 -8.16 4.59 7.86
C TYR A 20 -8.63 5.57 6.78
N PHE A 21 -8.63 5.17 5.51
CA PHE A 21 -8.99 6.06 4.40
C PHE A 21 -10.50 6.14 4.14
N LYS A 22 -11.27 5.13 4.57
CA LYS A 22 -12.71 5.08 4.36
C LYS A 22 -13.41 6.29 4.99
N ASP A 23 -14.38 6.84 4.25
CA ASP A 23 -15.21 7.98 4.66
C ASP A 23 -14.41 9.25 5.01
N ARG A 24 -13.19 9.39 4.48
CA ARG A 24 -12.35 10.59 4.62
C ARG A 24 -12.09 11.26 3.28
N THR A 25 -11.98 12.58 3.32
CA THR A 25 -11.52 13.38 2.18
C THR A 25 -10.00 13.30 2.09
N LEU A 26 -9.47 12.71 1.01
CA LEU A 26 -8.01 12.51 0.85
C LEU A 26 -7.22 13.82 0.93
N ASN A 27 -7.75 14.92 0.39
CA ASN A 27 -7.10 16.25 0.43
C ASN A 27 -6.83 16.77 1.85
N GLU A 28 -7.57 16.31 2.84
CA GLU A 28 -7.47 16.77 4.23
C GLU A 28 -6.47 15.94 5.04
N LEU A 29 -5.97 14.84 4.46
CA LEU A 29 -5.06 13.93 5.13
C LEU A 29 -3.60 14.40 4.94
N PRO A 30 -2.75 14.29 5.99
CA PRO A 30 -1.40 14.84 5.98
C PRO A 30 -0.50 14.24 4.88
N GLU A 31 -0.80 13.02 4.44
CA GLU A 31 -0.01 12.30 3.43
C GLU A 31 -0.26 12.81 2.01
N PHE A 32 -1.30 13.63 1.86
CA PHE A 32 -1.60 14.36 0.63
C PHE A 32 -1.31 15.86 0.75
N ALA A 33 -0.71 16.33 1.86
CA ALA A 33 -0.35 17.74 2.02
C ALA A 33 0.62 18.19 0.91
N GLY A 34 0.19 19.20 0.13
CA GLY A 34 0.96 19.69 -1.02
C GLY A 34 0.99 18.74 -2.23
N LEU A 35 0.15 17.69 -2.23
CA LEU A 35 0.02 16.72 -3.31
C LEU A 35 -1.42 16.69 -3.84
N ASN A 36 -1.58 16.51 -5.16
CA ASN A 36 -2.88 16.18 -5.73
C ASN A 36 -3.27 14.76 -5.30
N PRO A 37 -4.48 14.48 -4.77
CA PRO A 37 -4.90 13.15 -4.36
C PRO A 37 -5.36 12.28 -5.54
N SER A 38 -4.50 12.15 -6.55
CA SER A 38 -4.75 11.26 -7.66
C SER A 38 -4.59 9.80 -7.26
N VAL A 39 -5.20 8.88 -8.04
CA VAL A 39 -5.11 7.44 -7.78
C VAL A 39 -3.66 6.93 -7.83
N GLU A 40 -2.77 7.55 -8.61
CA GLU A 40 -1.35 7.22 -8.66
C GLU A 40 -0.63 7.54 -7.34
N HIS A 41 -0.86 8.75 -6.79
CA HIS A 41 -0.30 9.12 -5.49
C HIS A 41 -0.88 8.27 -4.37
N PHE A 42 -2.19 8.01 -4.41
CA PHE A 42 -2.85 7.18 -3.42
C PHE A 42 -2.29 5.75 -3.43
N THR A 43 -2.11 5.16 -4.61
CA THR A 43 -1.54 3.81 -4.74
C THR A 43 -0.13 3.71 -4.18
N ARG A 44 0.73 4.73 -4.42
CA ARG A 44 2.07 4.80 -3.82
C ARG A 44 2.02 4.89 -2.30
N ILE A 45 1.13 5.73 -1.76
CA ILE A 45 0.96 5.90 -0.31
C ILE A 45 0.49 4.60 0.34
N CYS A 46 -0.48 3.91 -0.27
CA CYS A 46 -0.97 2.61 0.20
C CYS A 46 0.13 1.55 0.19
N CYS A 47 0.94 1.49 -0.87
CA CYS A 47 2.06 0.54 -0.96
C CYS A 47 3.06 0.73 0.18
N ARG A 48 3.50 1.96 0.43
CA ARG A 48 4.46 2.27 1.50
C ARG A 48 3.91 1.96 2.88
N ARG A 49 2.65 2.32 3.13
CA ARG A 49 1.99 1.97 4.40
C ARG A 49 1.89 0.47 4.63
N LEU A 50 1.57 -0.31 3.59
CA LEU A 50 1.51 -1.77 3.73
C LEU A 50 2.89 -2.36 4.01
N LEU A 51 3.94 -1.87 3.34
CA LEU A 51 5.33 -2.28 3.63
C LEU A 51 5.74 -2.04 5.08
N GLU A 52 5.22 -0.99 5.72
CA GLU A 52 5.49 -0.69 7.14
C GLU A 52 4.69 -1.59 8.12
N GLN A 53 3.69 -2.33 7.63
CA GLN A 53 2.75 -3.08 8.48
C GLN A 53 2.84 -4.60 8.35
N ILE A 54 3.49 -5.11 7.30
CA ILE A 54 3.64 -6.56 7.06
C ILE A 54 5.09 -6.97 7.27
N ASP A 55 5.31 -8.24 7.62
CA ASP A 55 6.65 -8.81 7.57
C ASP A 55 7.10 -8.93 6.11
N VAL A 56 8.15 -8.19 5.76
CA VAL A 56 8.71 -8.14 4.42
C VAL A 56 9.94 -9.04 4.27
N ALA A 57 10.31 -9.81 5.30
CA ALA A 57 11.42 -10.75 5.24
C ALA A 57 11.19 -11.77 4.11
N GLY A 58 12.08 -11.75 3.11
CA GLY A 58 12.01 -12.65 1.95
C GLY A 58 11.14 -12.15 0.79
N LEU A 59 10.51 -10.98 0.89
CA LEU A 59 9.83 -10.34 -0.23
C LEU A 59 10.83 -9.55 -1.09
N GLU A 60 10.84 -9.79 -2.41
CA GLU A 60 11.62 -8.97 -3.36
C GLU A 60 10.93 -7.62 -3.64
N ALA A 61 9.61 -7.61 -3.67
CA ALA A 61 8.83 -6.43 -4.00
C ALA A 61 7.37 -6.56 -3.55
N LEU A 62 6.73 -5.43 -3.28
CA LEU A 62 5.29 -5.30 -3.12
C LEU A 62 4.71 -4.51 -4.30
N THR A 63 3.56 -4.94 -4.82
CA THR A 63 2.77 -4.16 -5.78
C THR A 63 1.38 -3.93 -5.22
N VAL A 64 0.97 -2.67 -5.15
CA VAL A 64 -0.42 -2.30 -4.86
C VAL A 64 -1.06 -1.81 -6.15
N LYS A 65 -2.30 -2.25 -6.38
CA LYS A 65 -3.13 -1.82 -7.49
C LYS A 65 -4.48 -1.34 -6.95
N ILE A 66 -4.88 -0.13 -7.33
CA ILE A 66 -6.14 0.49 -6.93
C ILE A 66 -6.94 0.82 -8.19
N TRP A 67 -8.22 0.44 -8.18
CA TRP A 67 -9.19 0.81 -9.20
C TRP A 67 -9.98 2.01 -8.69
N GLU A 68 -9.99 3.09 -9.46
CA GLU A 68 -10.86 4.24 -9.19
C GLU A 68 -12.30 3.94 -9.63
N ASN A 69 -12.44 3.20 -10.72
CA ASN A 69 -13.70 2.74 -11.29
C ASN A 69 -13.44 1.51 -12.19
N GLU A 70 -14.45 1.13 -12.99
CA GLU A 70 -14.41 -0.07 -13.85
C GLU A 70 -13.33 -0.01 -14.95
N ILE A 71 -12.92 1.19 -15.39
CA ILE A 71 -12.02 1.37 -16.54
C ILE A 71 -10.67 2.02 -16.18
N ALA A 72 -10.57 2.64 -15.00
CA ALA A 72 -9.39 3.38 -14.56
C ALA A 72 -8.78 2.77 -13.30
N TRP A 73 -7.46 2.54 -13.35
CA TRP A 73 -6.68 2.02 -12.24
C TRP A 73 -5.25 2.55 -12.29
N ALA A 74 -4.59 2.56 -11.14
CA ALA A 74 -3.15 2.75 -11.03
C ALA A 74 -2.50 1.61 -10.25
N ALA A 75 -1.23 1.35 -10.53
CA ALA A 75 -0.42 0.39 -9.80
C ALA A 75 0.92 1.03 -9.43
N TYR A 76 1.39 0.74 -8.22
CA TYR A 76 2.72 1.14 -7.76
C TYR A 76 3.44 -0.10 -7.24
N ARG A 77 4.67 -0.31 -7.71
CA ARG A 77 5.54 -1.39 -7.28
C ARG A 77 6.76 -0.80 -6.58
N GLU A 78 7.03 -1.29 -5.37
CA GLU A 78 8.21 -0.95 -4.61
C GLU A 78 9.06 -2.21 -4.43
N ARG A 79 10.33 -2.14 -4.82
CA ARG A 79 11.30 -3.18 -4.53
C ARG A 79 11.75 -3.03 -3.08
N ILE A 80 11.73 -4.13 -2.36
CA ILE A 80 12.25 -4.19 -1.01
C ILE A 80 13.75 -4.43 -1.16
N LYS A 81 14.53 -3.48 -0.67
CA LYS A 81 15.98 -3.66 -0.63
C LYS A 81 16.27 -4.55 0.56
N ASP A 82 16.89 -5.70 0.32
CA ASP A 82 17.66 -6.36 1.36
C ASP A 82 18.74 -5.34 1.81
N GLU A 83 18.66 -4.85 3.04
CA GLU A 83 19.84 -4.28 3.69
C GLU A 83 20.79 -5.43 4.04
N GLY A 84 21.37 -6.02 3.00
CA GLY A 84 22.40 -7.04 3.11
C GLY A 84 23.78 -6.42 3.20
N TYR A 85 24.15 -5.97 4.41
CA TYR A 85 25.41 -6.27 5.14
C TYR A 85 25.59 -5.35 6.36
#